data_AF-A0ABD4V4C2-F1
#
_entry.id   AF-A0ABD4V4C2-F1
#
_cell.length_a   1.000
_cell.length_b   1.000
_cell.length_c   1.000
_cell.angle_alpha   90.00
_cell.angle_beta   90.00
_cell.angle_gamma   90.00
#
_symmetry.space_group_name_H-M   'P 1'
#
loop_
_entity.id
_entity.type
_entity.pdbx_description
1 polymer ?
#
loop_
_entity_poly.entity_id
_entity_poly.type
_entity_poly.pdbx_seq_one_letter_code
_entity_poly.pdbx_strand_id
1 'polypeptide(L)'
;MSGTAWDGFGWQDAEIPREPLDEATRVAQQLPSTLRPVPGEDVVQRPVFDPSLKHFQNAYRATDPRFSDPTRGASWRAARRRALHLVLDAIAASQWREALVLRGSVLMSLWFPDEAREPGDLDFVVVPHTWEIDEDRTHHMLHGIAAAAQTLAEARGSEVEISASGAVIEGIWTYDRVPGCRMVLPWGAPGLPGGHVQLDFVFNEHLPEAAEPVELPGGTVLQAATPELSLAWKLMWLINDMHPQGKDLYDAVLLAERHVLGYDLLHEVFRLSGEWPSPGSERRIRSADVTESVKHVEWDHFVTEYPRFRDAEREYAERLVRAVATTFQDDVDG
;
A
#
# COMPACT_ATOMS: atom_id res chain seq x y z
N MET A 1 8.46 5.65 38.29
CA MET A 1 7.82 6.05 37.03
C MET A 1 7.08 4.82 36.54
N SER A 2 5.76 4.89 36.45
CA SER A 2 4.96 3.82 35.86
C SER A 2 5.27 3.80 34.37
N GLY A 3 5.79 2.69 33.85
CA GLY A 3 6.03 2.57 32.42
C GLY A 3 4.71 2.60 31.64
N THR A 4 4.74 3.15 30.45
CA THR A 4 3.57 3.11 29.54
C THR A 4 3.45 1.71 28.94
N ALA A 5 2.29 1.36 28.36
CA ALA A 5 2.15 0.08 27.65
C ALA A 5 3.08 -0.04 26.42
N TRP A 6 3.70 1.07 26.00
CA TRP A 6 4.70 1.14 24.95
C TRP A 6 6.13 0.90 25.45
N ASP A 7 6.37 0.91 26.76
CA ASP A 7 7.70 0.70 27.33
C ASP A 7 8.15 -0.74 27.07
N GLY A 8 9.12 -0.91 26.16
CA GLY A 8 9.63 -2.22 25.77
C GLY A 8 8.83 -2.89 24.66
N PHE A 9 7.89 -2.18 24.02
CA PHE A 9 7.21 -2.65 22.81
C PHE A 9 8.24 -2.94 21.70
N GLY A 10 8.08 -4.08 21.03
CA GLY A 10 8.96 -4.50 19.96
C GLY A 10 8.40 -5.66 19.13
N TRP A 11 9.26 -6.21 18.28
CA TRP A 11 8.91 -7.20 17.25
C TRP A 11 8.25 -8.50 17.76
N GLN A 12 8.35 -8.81 19.05
CA GLN A 12 7.77 -10.01 19.66
C GLN A 12 6.33 -9.81 20.14
N ASP A 13 5.85 -8.57 20.17
CA ASP A 13 4.54 -8.27 20.70
C ASP A 13 3.42 -8.67 19.74
N ALA A 14 2.40 -9.32 20.31
CA ALA A 14 1.27 -9.81 19.53
C ALA A 14 0.22 -8.73 19.23
N GLU A 15 0.23 -7.62 19.98
CA GLU A 15 -0.76 -6.55 19.90
C GLU A 15 -0.10 -5.18 20.04
N ILE A 16 -0.63 -4.19 19.32
CA ILE A 16 -0.23 -2.79 19.45
C ILE A 16 -0.89 -2.19 20.70
N PRO A 17 -0.15 -1.46 21.55
CA PRO A 17 -0.75 -0.76 22.67
C PRO A 17 -1.85 0.20 22.23
N ARG A 18 -2.95 0.21 23.00
CA ARG A 18 -4.18 0.97 22.67
C ARG A 18 -4.10 2.44 23.11
N GLU A 19 -3.15 2.74 23.97
CA GLU A 19 -2.89 4.10 24.48
C GLU A 19 -2.26 4.94 23.36
N PRO A 20 -2.59 6.25 23.28
CA PRO A 20 -1.91 7.14 22.35
C PRO A 20 -0.39 7.08 22.51
N LEU A 21 0.32 6.92 21.40
CA LEU A 21 1.78 6.95 21.40
C LEU A 21 2.27 8.40 21.56
N ASP A 22 2.88 8.70 22.71
CA ASP A 22 3.49 10.00 22.94
C ASP A 22 4.82 10.14 22.17
N GLU A 23 5.20 11.39 21.90
CA GLU A 23 6.35 11.70 21.06
C GLU A 23 7.69 11.26 21.68
N ALA A 24 7.83 11.33 23.01
CA ALA A 24 9.08 10.95 23.66
C ALA A 24 9.29 9.43 23.56
N THR A 25 8.24 8.66 23.82
CA THR A 25 8.23 7.20 23.67
C THR A 25 8.44 6.79 22.22
N ARG A 26 7.76 7.44 21.27
CA ARG A 26 7.94 7.18 19.83
C ARG A 26 9.41 7.30 19.41
N VAL A 27 10.06 8.40 19.77
CA VAL A 27 11.47 8.65 19.45
C VAL A 27 12.37 7.62 20.14
N ALA A 28 12.13 7.36 21.43
CA ALA A 28 12.94 6.40 22.20
C ALA A 28 12.87 4.98 21.65
N GLN A 29 11.69 4.56 21.18
CA GLN A 29 11.45 3.23 20.58
C GLN A 29 11.68 3.21 19.07
N GLN A 30 12.14 4.32 18.47
CA GLN A 30 12.31 4.46 17.01
C GLN A 30 11.08 3.99 16.22
N LEU A 31 9.90 4.45 16.61
CA LEU A 31 8.64 4.16 15.93
C LEU A 31 8.31 5.26 14.90
N PRO A 32 7.65 4.91 13.78
CA PRO A 32 7.25 5.86 12.76
C PRO A 32 6.14 6.79 13.29
N SER A 33 6.14 8.06 12.89
CA SER A 33 5.08 9.01 13.28
C SER A 33 3.71 8.63 12.71
N THR A 34 3.68 7.83 11.65
CA THR A 34 2.46 7.30 11.02
C THR A 34 1.87 6.10 11.76
N LEU A 35 2.54 5.54 12.79
CA LEU A 35 1.93 4.52 13.66
C LEU A 35 0.90 5.18 14.57
N ARG A 36 -0.37 5.10 14.16
CA ARG A 36 -1.52 5.68 14.85
C ARG A 36 -2.55 4.60 15.22
N PRO A 37 -2.50 4.06 16.44
CA PRO A 37 -3.50 3.11 16.91
C PRO A 37 -4.91 3.72 16.89
N VAL A 38 -5.90 2.88 16.61
CA VAL A 38 -7.31 3.20 16.73
C VAL A 38 -7.70 3.03 18.20
N PRO A 39 -8.21 4.08 18.88
CA PRO A 39 -8.55 3.99 20.29
C PRO A 39 -9.79 3.13 20.51
N GLY A 40 -9.83 2.36 21.60
CA GLY A 40 -11.02 1.62 22.02
C GLY A 40 -10.72 0.39 22.87
N GLU A 41 -11.55 0.12 23.87
CA GLU A 41 -11.37 -1.05 24.75
C GLU A 41 -11.62 -2.38 24.04
N ASP A 42 -12.46 -2.40 23.00
CA ASP A 42 -12.81 -3.57 22.19
C ASP A 42 -12.02 -3.65 20.87
N VAL A 43 -11.00 -2.80 20.70
CA VAL A 43 -10.16 -2.74 19.51
C VAL A 43 -8.90 -3.56 19.74
N VAL A 44 -8.60 -4.47 18.79
CA VAL A 44 -7.34 -5.20 18.72
C VAL A 44 -6.67 -4.89 17.38
N GLN A 45 -5.44 -4.38 17.45
CA GLN A 45 -4.56 -4.21 16.29
C GLN A 45 -3.25 -4.95 16.55
N ARG A 46 -2.63 -5.46 15.49
CA ARG A 46 -1.36 -6.18 15.56
C ARG A 46 -0.28 -5.42 14.80
N PRO A 47 0.99 -5.53 15.21
CA PRO A 47 2.08 -5.01 14.41
C PRO A 47 2.26 -5.88 13.15
N VAL A 48 2.39 -5.22 12.01
CA VAL A 48 2.79 -5.85 10.74
C VAL A 48 3.99 -5.10 10.22
N PHE A 49 5.05 -5.84 9.87
CA PHE A 49 6.26 -5.27 9.31
C PHE A 49 5.93 -4.57 8.00
N ASP A 50 6.50 -3.38 7.82
CA ASP A 50 6.35 -2.59 6.61
C ASP A 50 7.75 -2.24 6.10
N PRO A 51 8.21 -2.87 5.00
CA PRO A 51 9.53 -2.60 4.44
C PRO A 51 9.77 -1.11 4.15
N SER A 52 8.73 -0.34 3.84
CA SER A 52 8.88 1.09 3.56
C SER A 52 9.36 1.93 4.76
N LEU A 53 9.26 1.35 5.96
CA LEU A 53 9.64 1.94 7.22
C LEU A 53 10.95 1.37 7.77
N LYS A 54 11.72 0.58 7.00
CA LYS A 54 12.94 -0.11 7.49
C LYS A 54 14.03 0.81 8.04
N HIS A 55 13.97 2.11 7.76
CA HIS A 55 14.84 3.11 8.37
C HIS A 55 14.53 3.34 9.87
N PHE A 56 13.42 2.81 10.38
CA PHE A 56 13.10 2.66 11.80
C PHE A 56 13.49 1.28 12.31
N GLN A 57 14.05 1.18 13.53
CA GLN A 57 14.28 -0.11 14.17
C GLN A 57 13.00 -0.94 14.32
N ASN A 58 11.88 -0.27 14.61
CA ASN A 58 10.57 -0.87 14.73
C ASN A 58 9.69 -0.44 13.53
N ALA A 59 10.04 -0.96 12.35
CA ALA A 59 9.38 -0.70 11.07
C ALA A 59 8.00 -1.35 10.95
N TYR A 60 7.07 -0.96 11.81
CA TYR A 60 5.74 -1.55 11.90
C TYR A 60 4.64 -0.54 11.57
N ARG A 61 3.59 -1.05 10.92
CA ARG A 61 2.28 -0.43 10.90
C ARG A 61 1.29 -1.25 11.71
N ALA A 62 0.16 -0.63 12.03
CA ALA A 62 -0.97 -1.32 12.62
C ALA A 62 -1.81 -2.02 11.54
N THR A 63 -2.28 -3.23 11.84
CA THR A 63 -3.39 -3.84 11.07
C THR A 63 -4.65 -3.00 11.19
N ASP A 64 -5.61 -3.22 10.30
CA ASP A 64 -6.98 -2.79 10.54
C ASP A 64 -7.48 -3.32 11.91
N PRO A 65 -8.27 -2.52 12.66
CA PRO A 65 -8.81 -2.90 13.95
C PRO A 65 -9.77 -4.08 13.81
N ARG A 66 -9.57 -5.07 14.68
CA ARG A 66 -10.54 -6.14 14.92
C ARG A 66 -11.41 -5.77 16.10
N PHE A 67 -12.70 -6.03 15.95
CA PHE A 67 -13.73 -5.77 16.95
C PHE A 67 -14.30 -7.10 17.46
N SER A 68 -14.67 -7.14 18.73
CA SER A 68 -15.38 -8.29 19.31
C SER A 68 -16.77 -8.48 18.71
N ASP A 69 -17.46 -7.38 18.35
CA ASP A 69 -18.72 -7.38 17.60
C ASP A 69 -18.49 -7.33 16.08
N PRO A 70 -18.85 -8.38 15.33
CA PRO A 70 -18.75 -8.41 13.87
C PRO A 70 -19.51 -7.29 13.15
N THR A 71 -20.65 -6.85 13.71
CA THR A 71 -21.49 -5.79 13.11
C THR A 71 -20.80 -4.44 13.19
N ARG A 72 -20.17 -4.15 14.34
CA ARG A 72 -19.32 -2.98 14.51
C ARG A 72 -18.13 -3.00 13.56
N GLY A 73 -17.47 -4.15 13.41
CA GLY A 73 -16.37 -4.31 12.45
C GLY A 73 -16.78 -4.10 10.99
N ALA A 74 -17.96 -4.57 10.59
CA ALA A 74 -18.52 -4.31 9.26
C ALA A 74 -18.84 -2.82 9.04
N SER A 75 -19.43 -2.18 10.06
CA SER A 75 -19.75 -0.74 10.02
C SER A 75 -18.49 0.12 9.94
N TRP A 76 -17.44 -0.22 10.69
CA TRP A 76 -16.14 0.44 10.64
C TRP A 76 -15.49 0.32 9.26
N ARG A 77 -15.46 -0.89 8.66
CA ARG A 77 -14.92 -1.08 7.30
C ARG A 77 -15.72 -0.31 6.24
N ALA A 78 -17.04 -0.23 6.39
CA ALA A 78 -17.87 0.58 5.49
C ALA A 78 -17.56 2.07 5.61
N ALA A 79 -17.37 2.59 6.83
CA ALA A 79 -16.96 3.98 7.06
C ALA A 79 -15.55 4.26 6.51
N ARG A 80 -14.60 3.35 6.71
CA ARG A 80 -13.24 3.46 6.14
C ARG A 80 -13.26 3.51 4.61
N ARG A 81 -14.03 2.65 3.95
CA ARG A 81 -14.19 2.69 2.48
C ARG A 81 -14.79 4.01 2.00
N ARG A 82 -15.76 4.57 2.73
CA ARG A 82 -16.28 5.92 2.44
C ARG A 82 -15.20 6.99 2.60
N ALA A 83 -14.37 6.91 3.64
CA ALA A 83 -13.24 7.82 3.84
C ALA A 83 -12.24 7.75 2.68
N LEU A 84 -11.85 6.54 2.26
CA LEU A 84 -10.97 6.29 1.11
C LEU A 84 -11.53 6.91 -0.18
N HIS A 85 -12.80 6.63 -0.50
CA HIS A 85 -13.45 7.17 -1.71
C HIS A 85 -13.56 8.69 -1.66
N LEU A 86 -13.86 9.26 -0.50
CA LEU A 86 -13.93 10.70 -0.34
C LEU A 86 -12.59 11.38 -0.60
N VAL A 87 -11.48 10.77 -0.17
CA VAL A 87 -10.13 11.25 -0.48
C VAL A 87 -9.83 11.14 -1.98
N LEU A 88 -10.22 10.05 -2.64
CA LEU A 88 -10.07 9.88 -4.10
C LEU A 88 -10.89 10.92 -4.87
N ASP A 89 -12.12 11.19 -4.47
CA ASP A 89 -12.99 12.22 -5.05
C ASP A 89 -12.37 13.61 -4.88
N ALA A 90 -11.79 13.90 -3.72
CA ALA A 90 -11.12 15.16 -3.45
C ALA A 90 -9.88 15.34 -4.33
N ILE A 91 -9.09 14.29 -4.53
CA ILE A 91 -7.95 14.30 -5.45
C ILE A 91 -8.42 14.56 -6.87
N ALA A 92 -9.43 13.82 -7.35
CA ALA A 92 -9.97 13.95 -8.70
C ALA A 92 -10.54 15.35 -9.00
N ALA A 93 -11.12 16.01 -7.99
CA ALA A 93 -11.63 17.37 -8.06
C ALA A 93 -10.55 18.46 -7.84
N SER A 94 -9.33 18.07 -7.47
CA SER A 94 -8.24 19.00 -7.18
C SER A 94 -7.36 19.30 -8.41
N GLN A 95 -6.49 20.30 -8.26
CA GLN A 95 -5.44 20.61 -9.25
C GLN A 95 -4.39 19.50 -9.39
N TRP A 96 -4.31 18.55 -8.45
CA TRP A 96 -3.30 17.51 -8.40
C TRP A 96 -3.66 16.25 -9.20
N ARG A 97 -4.88 16.17 -9.73
CA ARG A 97 -5.40 14.96 -10.40
C ARG A 97 -4.53 14.46 -11.57
N GLU A 98 -3.87 15.37 -12.30
CA GLU A 98 -3.02 15.03 -13.44
C GLU A 98 -1.58 14.70 -13.01
N ALA A 99 -1.23 15.00 -11.76
CA ALA A 99 0.09 14.75 -11.17
C ALA A 99 0.14 13.43 -10.40
N LEU A 100 -0.97 12.71 -10.29
CA LEU A 100 -1.11 11.51 -9.46
C LEU A 100 -1.68 10.37 -10.28
N VAL A 101 -0.91 9.30 -10.39
CA VAL A 101 -1.33 8.05 -11.04
C VAL A 101 -1.60 7.01 -9.96
N LEU A 102 -2.87 6.65 -9.81
CA LEU A 102 -3.33 5.64 -8.86
C LEU A 102 -2.76 4.26 -9.21
N ARG A 103 -2.34 3.52 -8.20
CA ARG A 103 -1.88 2.14 -8.32
C ARG A 103 -2.27 1.34 -7.07
N GLY A 104 -1.80 0.10 -7.00
CA GLY A 104 -1.89 -0.70 -5.77
C GLY A 104 -3.28 -1.24 -5.48
N SER A 105 -3.58 -1.38 -4.19
CA SER A 105 -4.65 -2.28 -3.72
C SER A 105 -6.07 -1.81 -4.04
N VAL A 106 -6.28 -0.51 -4.26
CA VAL A 106 -7.58 0.03 -4.71
C VAL A 106 -7.96 -0.50 -6.08
N LEU A 107 -7.03 -0.52 -7.04
CA LEU A 107 -7.30 -1.02 -8.38
C LEU A 107 -7.62 -2.52 -8.38
N MET A 108 -6.99 -3.29 -7.48
CA MET A 108 -7.32 -4.71 -7.30
C MET A 108 -8.80 -4.91 -6.95
N SER A 109 -9.36 -4.08 -6.07
CA SER A 109 -10.78 -4.16 -5.70
C SER A 109 -11.74 -3.82 -6.84
N LEU A 110 -11.29 -3.04 -7.83
CA LEU A 110 -12.07 -2.74 -9.02
C LEU A 110 -12.08 -3.93 -9.99
N TRP A 111 -10.92 -4.56 -10.19
CA TRP A 111 -10.77 -5.66 -11.15
C TRP A 111 -11.26 -7.01 -10.60
N PHE A 112 -11.16 -7.21 -9.28
CA PHE A 112 -11.48 -8.46 -8.57
C PHE A 112 -12.40 -8.17 -7.37
N PRO A 113 -13.65 -7.76 -7.58
CA PRO A 113 -14.53 -7.32 -6.49
C PRO A 113 -14.84 -8.42 -5.45
N ASP A 114 -14.77 -9.69 -5.84
CA ASP A 114 -15.07 -10.84 -4.97
C ASP A 114 -13.81 -11.47 -4.36
N GLU A 115 -12.67 -11.42 -5.06
CA GLU A 115 -11.41 -12.03 -4.63
C GLU A 115 -10.41 -11.04 -4.02
N ALA A 116 -10.47 -9.75 -4.34
CA ALA A 116 -9.52 -8.79 -3.81
C ALA A 116 -9.61 -8.71 -2.29
N ARG A 117 -8.45 -8.57 -1.67
CA ARG A 117 -8.35 -8.15 -0.27
C ARG A 117 -8.85 -6.71 -0.12
N GLU A 118 -9.21 -6.32 1.09
CA GLU A 118 -9.61 -4.93 1.37
C GLU A 118 -8.42 -3.99 1.05
N PRO A 119 -8.64 -2.86 0.36
CA PRO A 119 -7.58 -1.89 0.09
C PRO A 119 -6.98 -1.35 1.40
N GLY A 120 -5.65 -1.39 1.53
CA GLY A 120 -4.93 -0.99 2.74
C GLY A 120 -4.60 0.51 2.79
N ASP A 121 -4.40 1.08 1.62
CA ASP A 121 -3.78 2.38 1.37
C ASP A 121 -4.23 2.91 0.00
N LEU A 122 -3.98 4.20 -0.23
CA LEU A 122 -4.04 4.83 -1.55
C LEU A 122 -2.61 5.03 -2.06
N ASP A 123 -2.17 4.23 -3.02
CA ASP A 123 -0.84 4.33 -3.60
C ASP A 123 -0.85 5.20 -4.87
N PHE A 124 0.06 6.17 -4.94
CA PHE A 124 0.21 7.04 -6.11
C PHE A 124 1.66 7.10 -6.60
N VAL A 125 1.83 7.01 -7.92
CA VAL A 125 3.03 7.53 -8.58
C VAL A 125 2.84 9.03 -8.84
N VAL A 126 3.77 9.85 -8.36
CA VAL A 126 3.79 11.28 -8.65
C VAL A 126 4.45 11.51 -10.01
N VAL A 127 3.75 12.22 -10.89
CA VAL A 127 4.22 12.53 -12.24
C VAL A 127 4.34 14.04 -12.48
N PRO A 128 5.30 14.50 -13.32
CA PRO A 128 6.31 13.70 -14.01
C PRO A 128 7.39 13.15 -13.05
N HIS A 129 8.19 12.18 -13.50
CA HIS A 129 9.31 11.60 -12.73
C HIS A 129 10.38 12.62 -12.29
N THR A 130 10.35 13.85 -12.81
CA THR A 130 11.19 14.96 -12.37
C THR A 130 10.59 15.75 -11.20
N TRP A 131 9.48 15.26 -10.62
CA TRP A 131 8.94 15.80 -9.39
C TRP A 131 9.68 15.22 -8.20
N GLU A 132 10.48 16.07 -7.54
CA GLU A 132 11.27 15.67 -6.38
C GLU A 132 10.50 15.83 -5.06
N ILE A 133 10.80 14.96 -4.10
CA ILE A 133 10.14 14.94 -2.79
C ILE A 133 10.38 16.22 -1.98
N ASP A 134 11.58 16.81 -2.06
CA ASP A 134 12.02 17.94 -1.23
C ASP A 134 11.61 19.33 -1.76
N GLU A 135 10.68 19.39 -2.71
CA GLU A 135 10.22 20.66 -3.29
C GLU A 135 9.03 21.27 -2.53
N ASP A 136 8.96 22.61 -2.50
CA ASP A 136 7.82 23.34 -1.92
C ASP A 136 6.47 22.92 -2.51
N ARG A 137 6.44 22.56 -3.80
CA ARG A 137 5.22 22.05 -4.46
C ARG A 137 4.74 20.74 -3.87
N THR A 138 5.63 19.88 -3.36
CA THR A 138 5.27 18.61 -2.71
C THR A 138 4.54 18.87 -1.41
N HIS A 139 5.06 19.78 -0.58
CA HIS A 139 4.36 20.21 0.64
C HIS A 139 2.98 20.82 0.34
N HIS A 140 2.89 21.68 -0.69
CA HIS A 140 1.60 22.25 -1.14
C HIS A 140 0.63 21.18 -1.62
N MET A 141 1.12 20.15 -2.31
CA MET A 141 0.31 19.02 -2.76
C MET A 141 -0.28 18.25 -1.58
N LEU A 142 0.55 17.81 -0.64
CA LEU A 142 0.13 16.98 0.50
C LEU A 142 -0.89 17.72 1.39
N HIS A 143 -0.58 18.96 1.78
CA HIS A 143 -1.52 19.78 2.57
C HIS A 143 -2.78 20.15 1.78
N GLY A 144 -2.64 20.39 0.47
CA GLY A 144 -3.77 20.67 -0.42
C GLY A 144 -4.73 19.49 -0.54
N ILE A 145 -4.23 18.27 -0.64
CA ILE A 145 -5.05 17.03 -0.68
C ILE A 145 -5.81 16.87 0.64
N ALA A 146 -5.13 17.03 1.79
CA ALA A 146 -5.76 16.94 3.10
C ALA A 146 -6.89 17.98 3.26
N ALA A 147 -6.63 19.24 2.88
CA ALA A 147 -7.62 20.32 2.93
C ALA A 147 -8.80 20.10 1.98
N ALA A 148 -8.53 19.61 0.76
CA ALA A 148 -9.57 19.28 -0.22
C ALA A 148 -10.49 18.16 0.29
N ALA A 149 -9.92 17.11 0.90
CA ALA A 149 -10.68 16.02 1.48
C ALA A 149 -11.58 16.50 2.63
N GLN A 150 -11.05 17.30 3.56
CA GLN A 150 -11.87 17.89 4.63
C GLN A 150 -13.01 18.76 4.06
N THR A 151 -12.69 19.67 3.14
CA THR A 151 -13.69 20.57 2.52
C THR A 151 -14.80 19.78 1.83
N LEU A 152 -14.45 18.71 1.12
CA LEU A 152 -15.42 17.86 0.43
C LEU A 152 -16.31 17.08 1.41
N ALA A 153 -15.75 16.59 2.53
CA ALA A 153 -16.52 15.93 3.57
C ALA A 153 -17.57 16.85 4.19
N GLU A 154 -17.15 18.07 4.55
CA GLU A 154 -18.01 19.11 5.11
C GLU A 154 -19.12 19.49 4.12
N ALA A 155 -18.78 19.72 2.85
CA ALA A 155 -19.72 20.13 1.82
C ALA A 155 -20.79 19.05 1.52
N ARG A 156 -20.44 17.77 1.65
CA ARG A 156 -21.37 16.65 1.42
C ARG A 156 -22.26 16.35 2.63
N GLY A 157 -21.98 16.92 3.81
CA GLY A 157 -22.62 16.51 5.06
C GLY A 157 -22.44 15.00 5.32
N SER A 158 -21.28 14.48 4.95
CA SER A 158 -20.94 13.06 5.01
C SER A 158 -20.98 12.53 6.44
N GLU A 159 -21.43 11.28 6.64
CA GLU A 159 -21.31 10.60 7.95
C GLU A 159 -19.83 10.41 8.38
N VAL A 160 -18.91 10.52 7.43
CA VAL A 160 -17.47 10.47 7.65
C VAL A 160 -16.90 11.88 7.62
N GLU A 161 -16.20 12.25 8.69
CA GLU A 161 -15.43 13.48 8.80
C GLU A 161 -13.95 13.21 8.50
N ILE A 162 -13.26 14.21 7.98
CA ILE A 162 -11.81 14.17 7.67
C ILE A 162 -11.14 15.35 8.35
N SER A 163 -9.98 15.13 8.99
CA SER A 163 -9.23 16.19 9.67
C SER A 163 -7.92 16.51 8.96
N ALA A 164 -7.88 17.61 8.21
CA ALA A 164 -6.68 18.06 7.53
C ALA A 164 -5.58 18.49 8.50
N SER A 165 -5.93 19.15 9.60
CA SER A 165 -4.96 19.56 10.64
C SER A 165 -4.39 18.39 11.43
N GLY A 166 -5.06 17.23 11.39
CA GLY A 166 -4.58 15.99 12.00
C GLY A 166 -3.70 15.15 11.07
N ALA A 167 -3.46 15.59 9.82
CA ALA A 167 -2.63 14.87 8.88
C ALA A 167 -1.19 14.76 9.40
N VAL A 168 -0.64 13.55 9.33
CA VAL A 168 0.77 13.28 9.67
C VAL A 168 1.47 12.78 8.43
N ILE A 169 2.64 13.33 8.16
CA ILE A 169 3.43 13.10 6.96
C ILE A 169 4.81 12.57 7.40
N GLU A 170 5.26 11.49 6.79
CA GLU A 170 6.55 10.83 7.09
C GLU A 170 7.24 10.43 5.78
N GLY A 171 8.56 10.62 5.73
CA GLY A 171 9.37 10.09 4.64
C GLY A 171 9.41 8.56 4.72
N ILE A 172 9.24 7.89 3.58
CA ILE A 172 9.34 6.44 3.46
C ILE A 172 10.28 6.07 2.33
N TRP A 173 10.78 4.84 2.35
CA TRP A 173 11.54 4.26 1.25
C TRP A 173 10.68 3.22 0.55
N THR A 174 10.01 3.60 -0.53
CA THR A 174 9.09 2.70 -1.22
C THR A 174 9.88 1.56 -1.88
N TYR A 175 9.71 0.34 -1.36
CA TYR A 175 10.43 -0.89 -1.75
C TYR A 175 11.96 -0.75 -1.68
N ASP A 176 12.47 -0.06 -0.65
CA ASP A 176 13.92 0.20 -0.45
C ASP A 176 14.63 0.96 -1.60
N ARG A 177 13.88 1.49 -2.58
CA ARG A 177 14.42 1.94 -3.88
C ARG A 177 14.31 3.44 -4.10
N VAL A 178 13.11 3.98 -3.99
CA VAL A 178 12.80 5.37 -4.37
C VAL A 178 12.27 6.17 -3.19
N PRO A 179 12.56 7.48 -3.15
CA PRO A 179 12.01 8.35 -2.12
C PRO A 179 10.49 8.35 -2.21
N GLY A 180 9.85 8.13 -1.08
CA GLY A 180 8.41 8.18 -0.95
C GLY A 180 7.98 9.01 0.24
N CYS A 181 6.70 9.34 0.27
CA CYS A 181 6.08 10.05 1.37
C CYS A 181 4.78 9.34 1.74
N ARG A 182 4.63 9.02 3.02
CA ARG A 182 3.37 8.52 3.58
C ARG A 182 2.64 9.64 4.29
N MET A 183 1.38 9.84 3.94
CA MET A 183 0.45 10.68 4.68
C MET A 183 -0.63 9.81 5.33
N VAL A 184 -0.84 9.96 6.64
CA VAL A 184 -2.02 9.39 7.31
C VAL A 184 -2.99 10.51 7.65
N LEU A 185 -4.21 10.41 7.12
CA LEU A 185 -5.26 11.40 7.26
C LEU A 185 -6.36 10.86 8.20
N PRO A 186 -6.56 11.46 9.39
CA PRO A 186 -7.56 10.99 10.33
C PRO A 186 -8.99 11.15 9.78
N TRP A 187 -9.82 10.15 10.06
CA TRP A 187 -11.25 10.19 9.79
C TRP A 187 -12.06 9.79 11.02
N GLY A 188 -13.26 10.35 11.13
CA GLY A 188 -14.22 10.06 12.19
C GLY A 188 -15.57 9.65 11.61
N ALA A 189 -16.36 8.91 12.37
CA ALA A 189 -17.76 8.63 12.06
C ALA A 189 -18.55 8.41 13.36
N PRO A 190 -19.80 8.90 13.48
CA PRO A 190 -20.60 8.76 14.68
C PRO A 190 -20.71 7.31 15.16
N GLY A 191 -20.44 7.07 16.45
CA GLY A 191 -20.52 5.75 17.08
C GLY A 191 -19.39 4.78 16.75
N LEU A 192 -18.38 5.20 15.97
CA LEU A 192 -17.20 4.40 15.62
C LEU A 192 -15.92 5.07 16.19
N PRO A 193 -14.85 4.31 16.46
CA PRO A 193 -13.61 4.86 17.00
C PRO A 193 -12.79 5.71 16.00
N GLY A 194 -13.28 5.89 14.77
CA GLY A 194 -12.54 6.54 13.68
C GLY A 194 -11.38 5.69 13.16
N GLY A 195 -10.47 6.32 12.43
CA GLY A 195 -9.28 5.67 11.90
C GLY A 195 -8.46 6.62 11.04
N HIS A 196 -7.64 6.04 10.15
CA HIS A 196 -6.80 6.81 9.24
C HIS A 196 -6.99 6.30 7.81
N VAL A 197 -6.94 7.22 6.84
CA VAL A 197 -6.68 6.91 5.44
C VAL A 197 -5.18 7.06 5.24
N GLN A 198 -4.50 6.00 4.83
CA GLN A 198 -3.11 6.05 4.45
C GLN A 198 -3.00 6.37 2.95
N LEU A 199 -2.15 7.33 2.61
CA LEU A 199 -1.78 7.66 1.24
C LEU A 199 -0.26 7.55 1.11
N ASP A 200 0.20 6.78 0.14
CA ASP A 200 1.62 6.61 -0.15
C ASP A 200 1.91 7.22 -1.52
N PHE A 201 2.89 8.13 -1.57
CA PHE A 201 3.32 8.82 -2.77
C PHE A 201 4.73 8.41 -3.09
N VAL A 202 4.96 7.89 -4.30
CA VAL A 202 6.30 7.57 -4.79
C VAL A 202 6.74 8.64 -5.80
N PHE A 203 7.94 9.16 -5.58
CA PHE A 203 8.56 10.20 -6.42
C PHE A 203 9.65 9.59 -7.28
N ASN A 204 10.03 10.29 -8.35
CA ASN A 204 11.09 9.88 -9.28
C ASN A 204 10.89 8.55 -10.04
N GLU A 205 9.78 7.87 -9.82
CA GLU A 205 9.40 6.66 -10.53
C GLU A 205 9.10 6.97 -11.99
N HIS A 206 9.73 6.22 -12.90
CA HIS A 206 9.38 6.28 -14.31
C HIS A 206 8.19 5.35 -14.57
N LEU A 207 7.19 5.85 -15.30
CA LEU A 207 6.10 5.02 -15.79
C LEU A 207 6.51 4.39 -17.13
N PRO A 208 6.62 3.05 -17.23
CA PRO A 208 6.97 2.35 -18.47
C PRO A 208 5.96 2.56 -19.61
N GLU A 209 4.70 2.79 -19.23
CA GLU A 209 3.58 3.05 -20.12
C GLU A 209 2.77 4.25 -19.61
N ALA A 210 1.94 4.83 -20.46
CA ALA A 210 1.08 5.93 -20.05
C ALA A 210 0.02 5.45 -19.06
N ALA A 211 -0.30 6.28 -18.07
CA ALA A 211 -1.46 6.04 -17.22
C ALA A 211 -2.76 6.13 -18.03
N GLU A 212 -3.75 5.33 -17.65
CA GLU A 212 -5.06 5.31 -18.28
C GLU A 212 -6.14 5.82 -17.32
N PRO A 213 -7.17 6.53 -17.81
CA PRO A 213 -8.27 6.94 -16.98
C PRO A 213 -9.07 5.72 -16.51
N VAL A 214 -9.31 5.62 -15.20
CA VAL A 214 -10.16 4.60 -14.60
C VAL A 214 -11.34 5.25 -13.87
N GLU A 215 -12.53 4.70 -14.07
CA GLU A 215 -13.72 5.09 -13.32
C GLU A 215 -13.85 4.19 -12.08
N LEU A 216 -13.79 4.81 -10.90
CA LEU A 216 -13.94 4.17 -9.61
C LEU A 216 -15.42 4.04 -9.21
N PRO A 217 -15.77 3.14 -8.27
CA PRO A 217 -17.12 3.07 -7.73
C PRO A 217 -17.58 4.43 -7.18
N GLY A 218 -18.64 4.99 -7.75
CA GLY A 218 -19.12 6.34 -7.43
C GLY A 218 -18.94 7.36 -8.56
N GLY A 219 -18.32 6.98 -9.69
CA GLY A 219 -18.18 7.81 -10.89
C GLY A 219 -16.96 8.71 -10.91
N THR A 220 -16.07 8.55 -9.93
CA THR A 220 -14.81 9.31 -9.84
C THR A 220 -13.81 8.78 -10.85
N VAL A 221 -13.24 9.68 -11.66
CA VAL A 221 -12.25 9.32 -12.68
C VAL A 221 -10.86 9.81 -12.26
N LEU A 222 -9.88 8.91 -12.28
CA LEU A 222 -8.47 9.18 -11.99
C LEU A 222 -7.57 8.55 -13.05
N GLN A 223 -6.36 9.08 -13.22
CA GLN A 223 -5.30 8.37 -13.95
C GLN A 223 -4.81 7.20 -13.11
N ALA A 224 -4.63 6.04 -13.73
CA ALA A 224 -4.24 4.82 -13.04
C ALA A 224 -3.29 3.94 -13.87
N ALA A 225 -2.54 3.09 -13.18
CA ALA A 225 -1.79 2.01 -13.79
C ALA A 225 -2.74 0.93 -14.36
N THR A 226 -2.33 0.30 -15.46
CA THR A 226 -3.09 -0.84 -16.02
C THR A 226 -2.92 -2.09 -15.15
N PRO A 227 -3.77 -3.12 -15.34
CA PRO A 227 -3.54 -4.43 -14.73
C PRO A 227 -2.19 -5.04 -15.09
N GLU A 228 -1.74 -4.84 -16.34
CA GLU A 228 -0.49 -5.41 -16.85
C GLU A 228 0.72 -4.78 -16.16
N LEU A 229 0.77 -3.45 -16.07
CA LEU A 229 1.82 -2.73 -15.33
C LEU A 229 1.80 -3.06 -13.83
N SER A 230 0.60 -3.20 -13.25
CA SER A 230 0.46 -3.63 -11.86
C SER A 230 1.08 -5.01 -11.64
N LEU A 231 0.86 -5.96 -12.55
CA LEU A 231 1.47 -7.30 -12.46
C LEU A 231 2.99 -7.24 -12.63
N ALA A 232 3.48 -6.47 -13.61
CA ALA A 232 4.92 -6.30 -13.85
C ALA A 232 5.64 -5.77 -12.59
N TRP A 233 5.07 -4.76 -11.93
CA TRP A 233 5.59 -4.26 -10.65
C TRP A 233 5.55 -5.28 -9.52
N LYS A 234 4.46 -6.06 -9.39
CA LYS A 234 4.39 -7.11 -8.36
C LYS A 234 5.47 -8.15 -8.55
N LEU A 235 5.74 -8.56 -9.80
CA LEU A 235 6.85 -9.47 -10.09
C LEU A 235 8.21 -8.83 -9.78
N MET A 236 8.40 -7.56 -10.12
CA MET A 236 9.62 -6.83 -9.77
C MET A 236 9.88 -6.84 -8.25
N TRP A 237 8.87 -6.51 -7.43
CA TRP A 237 9.02 -6.52 -5.97
C TRP A 237 9.28 -7.90 -5.41
N LEU A 238 8.56 -8.92 -5.90
CA LEU A 238 8.80 -10.30 -5.47
C LEU A 238 10.24 -10.72 -5.76
N ILE A 239 10.77 -10.37 -6.93
CA ILE A 239 12.10 -10.80 -7.38
C ILE A 239 13.25 -10.02 -6.72
N ASN A 240 13.14 -8.70 -6.58
CA ASN A 240 14.26 -7.85 -6.19
C ASN A 240 14.22 -7.37 -4.73
N ASP A 241 13.04 -7.26 -4.11
CA ASP A 241 12.97 -6.73 -2.75
C ASP A 241 13.66 -7.68 -1.76
N MET A 242 14.35 -7.11 -0.78
CA MET A 242 14.91 -7.91 0.33
C MET A 242 13.82 -8.56 1.19
N HIS A 243 12.60 -8.01 1.16
CA HIS A 243 11.47 -8.39 2.00
C HIS A 243 10.20 -8.58 1.15
N PRO A 244 10.16 -9.56 0.23
CA PRO A 244 9.03 -9.75 -0.66
C PRO A 244 7.78 -10.11 0.14
N GLN A 245 6.69 -9.35 -0.03
CA GLN A 245 5.52 -9.46 0.85
C GLN A 245 4.47 -10.46 0.34
N GLY A 246 3.82 -11.19 1.26
CA GLY A 246 2.74 -12.12 0.93
C GLY A 246 1.54 -11.49 0.22
N LYS A 247 1.25 -10.21 0.50
CA LYS A 247 0.20 -9.45 -0.19
C LYS A 247 0.52 -9.28 -1.69
N ASP A 248 1.79 -9.15 -2.04
CA ASP A 248 2.22 -8.95 -3.43
C ASP A 248 2.17 -10.26 -4.21
N LEU A 249 2.51 -11.39 -3.59
CA LEU A 249 2.26 -12.72 -4.14
C LEU A 249 0.77 -12.96 -4.40
N TYR A 250 -0.08 -12.64 -3.42
CA TYR A 250 -1.54 -12.77 -3.56
C TYR A 250 -2.08 -11.95 -4.73
N ASP A 251 -1.75 -10.65 -4.78
CA ASP A 251 -2.21 -9.74 -5.83
C ASP A 251 -1.67 -10.17 -7.21
N ALA A 252 -0.41 -10.61 -7.29
CA ALA A 252 0.21 -11.09 -8.53
C ALA A 252 -0.49 -12.32 -9.11
N VAL A 253 -0.91 -13.27 -8.26
CA VAL A 253 -1.67 -14.44 -8.71
C VAL A 253 -2.99 -14.03 -9.34
N LEU A 254 -3.76 -13.15 -8.68
CA LEU A 254 -5.05 -12.70 -9.22
C LEU A 254 -4.88 -12.00 -10.56
N LEU A 255 -3.87 -11.14 -10.68
CA LEU A 255 -3.55 -10.45 -11.92
C LEU A 255 -3.12 -11.42 -13.03
N ALA A 256 -2.16 -12.31 -12.76
CA ALA A 256 -1.59 -13.22 -13.76
C ALA A 256 -2.59 -14.26 -14.28
N GLU A 257 -3.57 -14.66 -13.47
CA GLU A 257 -4.61 -15.60 -13.91
C GLU A 257 -5.64 -14.97 -14.86
N ARG A 258 -5.72 -13.63 -14.91
CA ARG A 258 -6.73 -12.90 -15.69
C ARG A 258 -6.17 -12.00 -16.78
N HIS A 259 -4.93 -11.55 -16.63
CA HIS A 259 -4.27 -10.61 -17.53
C HIS A 259 -2.97 -11.22 -18.05
N VAL A 260 -2.73 -11.05 -19.35
CA VAL A 260 -1.48 -11.47 -19.98
C VAL A 260 -0.44 -10.39 -19.69
N LEU A 261 0.75 -10.81 -19.23
CA LEU A 261 1.91 -9.94 -19.11
C LEU A 261 2.80 -10.11 -20.34
N GLY A 262 3.08 -9.02 -21.05
CA GLY A 262 4.11 -8.96 -22.07
C GLY A 262 5.51 -8.97 -21.45
N TYR A 263 6.42 -9.75 -22.03
CA TYR A 263 7.82 -9.79 -21.60
C TYR A 263 8.49 -8.42 -21.68
N ASP A 264 8.21 -7.66 -22.75
CA ASP A 264 8.80 -6.34 -22.97
C ASP A 264 8.44 -5.34 -21.88
N LEU A 265 7.19 -5.35 -21.41
CA LEU A 265 6.77 -4.49 -20.29
C LEU A 265 7.47 -4.89 -18.99
N LEU A 266 7.54 -6.20 -18.71
CA LEU A 266 8.25 -6.72 -17.55
C LEU A 266 9.73 -6.29 -17.60
N HIS A 267 10.38 -6.46 -18.74
CA HIS A 267 11.78 -6.07 -18.93
C HIS A 267 11.98 -4.56 -18.75
N GLU A 268 11.09 -3.75 -19.32
CA GLU A 268 11.15 -2.29 -19.21
C GLU A 268 10.97 -1.80 -17.77
N VAL A 269 10.09 -2.43 -16.98
CA VAL A 269 9.96 -2.15 -15.53
C VAL A 269 11.29 -2.35 -14.80
N PHE A 270 11.97 -3.48 -15.03
CA PHE A 270 13.29 -3.75 -14.43
C PHE A 270 14.36 -2.78 -14.95
N ARG A 271 14.33 -2.47 -16.25
CA ARG A 271 15.28 -1.53 -16.86
C ARG A 271 15.14 -0.13 -16.27
N LEU A 272 13.92 0.34 -16.04
CA LEU A 272 13.63 1.65 -15.48
C LEU A 272 13.83 1.72 -13.97
N SER A 273 13.62 0.61 -13.24
CA SER A 273 13.92 0.55 -11.81
C SER A 273 15.42 0.55 -11.55
N GLY A 274 16.23 0.05 -12.50
CA GLY A 274 17.68 -0.09 -12.37
C GLY A 274 18.11 -1.30 -11.53
N GLU A 275 17.15 -2.13 -11.11
CA GLU A 275 17.39 -3.30 -10.27
C GLU A 275 17.26 -4.58 -11.08
N TRP A 276 18.27 -5.43 -11.00
CA TRP A 276 18.32 -6.71 -11.69
C TRP A 276 18.50 -7.85 -10.68
N PRO A 277 17.93 -9.04 -10.96
CA PRO A 277 17.99 -10.18 -10.03
C PRO A 277 19.42 -10.63 -9.69
N SER A 278 20.40 -10.31 -10.54
CA SER A 278 21.81 -10.62 -10.28
C SER A 278 22.75 -9.56 -10.87
N PRO A 279 23.87 -9.25 -10.18
CA PRO A 279 24.90 -8.38 -10.75
C PRO A 279 25.44 -8.95 -12.08
N GLY A 280 25.37 -8.16 -13.15
CA GLY A 280 25.84 -8.56 -14.48
C GLY A 280 24.82 -9.35 -15.33
N SER A 281 23.60 -9.59 -14.84
CA SER A 281 22.49 -10.16 -15.62
C SER A 281 21.56 -9.10 -16.22
N GLU A 282 22.09 -7.89 -16.49
CA GLU A 282 21.42 -6.67 -17.02
C GLU A 282 20.68 -6.83 -18.37
N ARG A 283 20.41 -8.05 -18.81
CA ARG A 283 19.88 -8.35 -20.13
C ARG A 283 18.61 -9.19 -20.12
N ARG A 284 18.30 -9.92 -19.04
CA ARG A 284 17.13 -10.84 -19.07
C ARG A 284 16.61 -11.23 -17.70
N ILE A 285 15.29 -11.08 -17.51
CA ILE A 285 14.52 -11.70 -16.43
C ILE A 285 14.08 -13.09 -16.89
N ARG A 286 14.26 -14.10 -16.04
CA ARG A 286 13.97 -15.51 -16.34
C ARG A 286 12.82 -16.02 -15.48
N SER A 287 12.13 -17.05 -15.96
CA SER A 287 11.12 -17.78 -15.17
C SER A 287 11.68 -18.38 -13.87
N ALA A 288 12.99 -18.68 -13.85
CA ALA A 288 13.71 -19.14 -12.66
C ALA A 288 13.77 -18.07 -11.56
N ASP A 289 13.81 -16.78 -11.90
CA ASP A 289 13.85 -15.68 -10.93
C ASP A 289 12.51 -15.61 -10.18
N VAL A 290 11.39 -15.75 -10.90
CA VAL A 290 10.05 -15.87 -10.28
C VAL A 290 10.00 -17.11 -9.39
N THR A 291 10.45 -18.26 -9.89
CA THR A 291 10.39 -19.53 -9.14
C THR A 291 11.22 -19.49 -7.85
N GLU A 292 12.35 -18.79 -7.85
CA GLU A 292 13.17 -18.61 -6.65
C GLU A 292 12.53 -17.62 -5.68
N SER A 293 12.06 -16.48 -6.18
CA SER A 293 11.47 -15.42 -5.34
C SER A 293 10.31 -15.90 -4.47
N VAL A 294 9.39 -16.69 -5.04
CA VAL A 294 8.18 -17.15 -4.34
C VAL A 294 8.47 -18.11 -3.17
N LYS A 295 9.71 -18.57 -2.99
CA LYS A 295 10.12 -19.45 -1.88
C LYS A 295 10.40 -18.70 -0.57
N HIS A 296 10.62 -17.38 -0.65
CA HIS A 296 11.11 -16.56 0.47
C HIS A 296 10.15 -15.42 0.82
N VAL A 297 8.89 -15.53 0.40
CA VAL A 297 7.87 -14.50 0.62
C VAL A 297 7.49 -14.46 2.10
N GLU A 298 7.37 -13.24 2.66
CA GLU A 298 6.94 -13.02 4.04
C GLU A 298 5.42 -13.24 4.20
N TRP A 299 4.97 -14.48 4.06
CA TRP A 299 3.55 -14.87 4.10
C TRP A 299 2.92 -14.65 5.49
N ASP A 300 3.71 -14.78 6.56
CA ASP A 300 3.26 -14.62 7.95
C ASP A 300 2.64 -13.24 8.24
N HIS A 301 3.17 -12.19 7.60
CA HIS A 301 2.62 -10.83 7.70
C HIS A 301 1.26 -10.72 6.99
N PHE A 302 1.11 -11.35 5.83
CA PHE A 302 -0.18 -11.40 5.11
C PHE A 302 -1.26 -12.16 5.90
N VAL A 303 -0.94 -13.31 6.48
CA VAL A 303 -1.92 -14.13 7.21
C VAL A 303 -2.26 -13.58 8.60
N THR A 304 -1.43 -12.68 9.15
CA THR A 304 -1.77 -11.89 10.33
C THR A 304 -3.06 -11.09 10.07
N GLU A 305 -3.19 -10.50 8.90
CA GLU A 305 -4.37 -9.74 8.45
C GLU A 305 -5.46 -10.65 7.86
N TYR A 306 -5.06 -11.69 7.12
CA TYR A 306 -5.96 -12.62 6.42
C TYR A 306 -5.77 -14.09 6.85
N PRO A 307 -6.18 -14.48 8.08
CA PRO A 307 -5.91 -15.82 8.63
C PRO A 307 -6.48 -16.99 7.83
N ARG A 308 -7.48 -16.75 6.97
CA ARG A 308 -8.07 -17.77 6.09
C ARG A 308 -7.09 -18.35 5.08
N PHE A 309 -5.98 -17.67 4.82
CA PHE A 309 -4.94 -18.09 3.87
C PHE A 309 -3.70 -18.70 4.54
N ARG A 310 -3.78 -19.02 5.84
CA ARG A 310 -2.65 -19.54 6.64
C ARG A 310 -1.86 -20.64 5.92
N ASP A 311 -2.56 -21.61 5.36
CA ASP A 311 -1.94 -22.81 4.78
C ASP A 311 -1.85 -22.77 3.24
N ALA A 312 -2.05 -21.59 2.63
CA ALA A 312 -2.20 -21.44 1.17
C ALA A 312 -0.93 -20.93 0.46
N GLU A 313 0.15 -20.61 1.17
CA GLU A 313 1.37 -20.01 0.58
C GLU A 313 1.89 -20.80 -0.63
N ARG A 314 2.13 -22.10 -0.44
CA ARG A 314 2.63 -22.98 -1.50
C ARG A 314 1.68 -23.05 -2.70
N GLU A 315 0.37 -23.05 -2.44
CA GLU A 315 -0.63 -23.04 -3.51
C GLU A 315 -0.53 -21.77 -4.35
N TYR A 316 -0.42 -20.60 -3.72
CA TYR A 316 -0.29 -19.32 -4.41
C TYR A 316 1.05 -19.20 -5.16
N ALA A 317 2.14 -19.69 -4.58
CA ALA A 317 3.43 -19.76 -5.26
C ALA A 317 3.36 -20.60 -6.55
N GLU A 318 2.77 -21.81 -6.48
CA GLU A 318 2.59 -22.70 -7.63
C GLU A 318 1.65 -22.11 -8.70
N ARG A 319 0.60 -21.40 -8.27
CA ARG A 319 -0.33 -20.70 -9.17
C ARG A 319 0.37 -19.57 -9.91
N LEU A 320 1.15 -18.74 -9.23
CA LEU A 320 1.86 -17.63 -9.87
C LEU A 320 2.82 -18.14 -10.95
N VAL A 321 3.71 -19.09 -10.60
CA VAL A 321 4.70 -19.67 -11.53
C VAL A 321 4.03 -20.23 -12.78
N ARG A 322 2.88 -20.91 -12.62
CA ARG A 322 2.12 -21.45 -13.74
C ARG A 322 1.49 -20.36 -14.60
N ALA A 323 0.87 -19.35 -13.97
CA ALA A 323 0.16 -18.30 -14.67
C ALA A 323 1.10 -17.42 -15.50
N VAL A 324 2.30 -17.11 -15.00
CA VAL A 324 3.27 -16.28 -15.73
C VAL A 324 4.14 -17.06 -16.72
N ALA A 325 4.00 -18.38 -16.81
CA ALA A 325 4.86 -19.22 -17.64
C ALA A 325 4.87 -18.78 -19.12
N THR A 326 3.73 -18.30 -19.64
CA THR A 326 3.59 -17.81 -21.03
C THR A 326 4.40 -16.54 -21.28
N THR A 327 4.57 -15.68 -20.27
CA THR A 327 5.41 -14.47 -20.35
C THR A 327 6.85 -14.80 -20.75
N PHE A 328 7.33 -16.00 -20.39
CA PHE A 328 8.70 -16.45 -20.61
C PHE A 328 8.82 -17.50 -21.74
N GLN A 329 7.78 -17.74 -22.55
CA GLN A 329 7.83 -18.77 -23.61
C GLN A 329 8.73 -18.38 -24.78
N ASP A 330 8.86 -17.09 -25.08
CA ASP A 330 9.79 -16.58 -26.09
C ASP A 330 11.26 -16.58 -25.59
N ASP A 331 11.52 -17.13 -24.39
CA ASP A 331 12.85 -17.33 -23.79
C ASP A 331 13.59 -18.57 -24.30
N VAL A 332 12.87 -19.51 -24.92
CA VAL A 332 13.44 -20.84 -25.26
C VAL A 332 14.26 -20.83 -26.56
N ASP A 333 14.10 -19.82 -27.42
CA ASP A 333 14.73 -19.78 -28.77
C ASP A 333 15.74 -18.62 -28.98
N GLY A 334 16.21 -17.95 -27.92
CA GLY A 334 17.13 -16.80 -27.98
C GLY A 334 18.49 -17.01 -27.35
#